data_AF-A0A1Y6C515-F1
#
_entry.id   AF-A0A1Y6C515-F1
#
_cell.length_a   1.000
_cell.length_b   1.000
_cell.length_c   1.000
_cell.angle_alpha   90.00
_cell.angle_beta   90.00
_cell.angle_gamma   90.00
#
_symmetry.space_group_name_H-M   'P 1'
#
loop_
_entity.id
_entity.type
_entity.pdbx_description
1 polymer ?
#
loop_
_entity_poly.entity_id
_entity_poly.type
_entity_poly.pdbx_seq_one_letter_code
_entity_poly.pdbx_strand_id
1 'polypeptide(L)'
;MGCARRFRVLKNNGTICLFGILDETVNLNIMAEHCSAEANNRIDLSNLESCSWNALLILDRFLESHCPQGVTFEHVPSKLFDSMKLLPNFQKLYTFDSINLDSIDSTCMLTQIEVTRRELESLSQSCSGYFLQPDDDHQFLGNQRYFLGIEGPADCEKSPWLNSHRNEFRFWHDYLSFCQSTLTLSLDLLESLKFVLDKDLGESLMLSQQSCIALSLLNFDTNCTDKSAEFQKTLKDINEYFEQAFHAIKEIKRECFETICQIERLALREDFSQAKPLYELIGEYLEKVARLRNGLDDIENLGVESGSLVFQMMNHLNNIKSQFSTIEDMEKDQMKAVREALDVMDILSAKSWKKTWRVINRQFQGNNTALFKLNSSLQGFDLLRQIIDHRLNEVDLAKNQLQSESDWEGFAQNLYKMVNKSVVTDQEKYSRDFYLADAKDSSGKGELLHAPGDIVLF
;
A
#
# COMPACT_ATOMS: atom_id res chain seq x y z
N MET A 1 14.24 14.21 18.33
CA MET A 1 14.15 12.81 17.86
C MET A 1 14.05 12.75 16.32
N GLY A 2 15.07 13.20 15.56
CA GLY A 2 14.86 13.55 14.13
C GLY A 2 15.86 13.02 13.09
N CYS A 3 16.80 12.14 13.45
CA CYS A 3 17.81 11.62 12.50
C CYS A 3 17.69 10.12 12.18
N ALA A 4 16.94 9.33 12.96
CA ALA A 4 16.88 7.88 12.78
C ALA A 4 16.09 7.47 11.51
N ARG A 5 15.04 8.22 11.16
CA ARG A 5 14.08 7.86 10.09
C ARG A 5 14.45 8.33 8.68
N ARG A 6 15.52 9.12 8.50
CA ARG A 6 15.87 9.66 7.17
C ARG A 6 16.51 8.58 6.30
N PHE A 7 16.05 8.48 5.06
CA PHE A 7 16.66 7.62 4.06
C PHE A 7 18.13 7.98 3.86
N ARG A 8 18.99 6.96 3.95
CA ARG A 8 20.44 7.09 3.74
C ARG A 8 20.98 5.86 3.04
N VAL A 9 22.05 6.07 2.29
CA VAL A 9 22.75 5.04 1.54
C VAL A 9 24.20 5.08 1.94
N LEU A 10 24.76 3.92 2.29
CA LEU A 10 26.18 3.75 2.56
C LEU A 10 26.71 2.58 1.72
N LYS A 11 27.98 2.61 1.35
CA LYS A 11 28.65 1.47 0.71
C LYS A 11 29.71 0.93 1.66
N ASN A 12 29.58 -0.34 2.05
CA ASN A 12 30.53 -1.01 2.92
C ASN A 12 31.00 -2.32 2.26
N ASN A 13 32.31 -2.47 2.06
CA ASN A 13 32.92 -3.66 1.46
C ASN A 13 32.28 -4.12 0.13
N GLY A 14 31.79 -3.17 -0.68
CA GLY A 14 31.13 -3.47 -1.96
C GLY A 14 29.61 -3.68 -1.88
N THR A 15 29.04 -3.84 -0.70
CA THR A 15 27.58 -3.92 -0.47
C THR A 15 27.00 -2.53 -0.21
N ILE A 16 25.86 -2.24 -0.84
CA ILE A 16 25.10 -0.99 -0.67
C ILE A 16 24.09 -1.21 0.45
N CYS A 17 24.24 -0.52 1.57
CA CYS A 17 23.34 -0.63 2.73
C CYS A 17 22.31 0.50 2.71
N LEU A 18 21.03 0.16 2.76
CA LEU A 18 19.92 1.12 2.83
C LEU A 18 19.45 1.28 4.27
N PHE A 19 19.21 2.53 4.68
CA PHE A 19 18.81 2.87 6.05
C PHE A 19 17.56 3.75 6.06
N GLY A 20 16.73 3.59 7.09
CA GLY A 20 15.61 4.48 7.38
C GLY A 20 14.36 4.13 6.58
N ILE A 21 13.58 5.15 6.20
CA ILE A 21 12.30 5.00 5.49
C ILE A 21 12.49 5.33 4.02
N LEU A 22 12.10 4.43 3.12
CA LEU A 22 12.06 4.67 1.67
C LEU A 22 10.63 5.06 1.25
N ASP A 23 10.41 6.34 0.96
CA ASP A 23 9.16 6.89 0.45
C ASP A 23 9.35 7.54 -0.94
N GLU A 24 8.25 7.92 -1.59
CA GLU A 24 8.23 8.51 -2.93
C GLU A 24 8.93 9.88 -3.04
N THR A 25 9.26 10.52 -1.91
CA THR A 25 9.97 11.80 -1.87
C THR A 25 11.50 11.64 -1.88
N VAL A 26 11.98 10.42 -1.68
CA VAL A 26 13.41 10.10 -1.62
C VAL A 26 14.07 10.27 -2.99
N ASN A 27 15.20 10.97 -3.01
CA ASN A 27 16.05 11.10 -4.19
C ASN A 27 16.99 9.91 -4.34
N LEU A 28 16.65 8.93 -5.17
CA LEU A 28 17.48 7.74 -5.43
C LEU A 28 18.79 8.01 -6.17
N ASN A 29 19.03 9.22 -6.70
CA ASN A 29 20.32 9.53 -7.35
C ASN A 29 21.51 9.37 -6.38
N ILE A 30 21.27 9.47 -5.06
CA ILE A 30 22.29 9.19 -4.04
C ILE A 30 22.75 7.71 -4.07
N MET A 31 21.93 6.78 -4.59
CA MET A 31 22.32 5.39 -4.82
C MET A 31 23.15 5.21 -6.09
N ALA A 32 22.99 6.08 -7.09
CA ALA A 32 23.62 5.93 -8.40
C ALA A 32 25.15 5.94 -8.31
N GLU A 33 25.71 6.73 -7.39
CA GLU A 33 27.15 6.79 -7.12
C GLU A 33 27.72 5.47 -6.57
N HIS A 34 26.87 4.60 -6.02
CA HIS A 34 27.27 3.34 -5.41
C HIS A 34 27.01 2.12 -6.29
N CYS A 35 26.12 2.24 -7.27
CA CYS A 35 25.75 1.18 -8.20
C CYS A 35 26.80 1.01 -9.32
N SER A 36 26.98 -0.22 -9.78
CA SER A 36 27.81 -0.57 -10.93
C SER A 36 26.94 -1.10 -12.06
N ALA A 37 27.03 -0.48 -13.25
CA ALA A 37 26.34 -0.97 -14.43
C ALA A 37 26.98 -2.23 -15.04
N GLU A 38 28.22 -2.54 -14.64
CA GLU A 38 29.03 -3.63 -15.23
C GLU A 38 29.12 -4.88 -14.33
N ALA A 39 28.55 -4.84 -13.13
CA ALA A 39 28.61 -5.94 -12.17
C ALA A 39 27.27 -6.14 -11.47
N ASN A 40 27.06 -7.34 -10.94
CA ASN A 40 25.96 -7.60 -10.03
C ASN A 40 26.16 -6.78 -8.74
N ASN A 41 25.12 -6.05 -8.33
CA ASN A 41 25.18 -5.18 -7.16
C ASN A 41 24.60 -5.88 -5.95
N ARG A 42 25.27 -5.80 -4.81
CA ARG A 42 24.77 -6.35 -3.54
C ARG A 42 24.11 -5.23 -2.73
N ILE A 43 22.88 -5.43 -2.29
CA ILE A 43 22.11 -4.44 -1.53
C ILE A 43 21.60 -5.06 -0.23
N ASP A 44 22.01 -4.49 0.90
CA ASP A 44 21.58 -4.92 2.24
C ASP A 44 20.40 -4.07 2.74
N LEU A 45 19.33 -4.76 3.11
CA LEU A 45 18.05 -4.16 3.53
C LEU A 45 17.80 -4.28 5.04
N SER A 46 18.75 -4.82 5.81
CA SER A 46 18.62 -5.03 7.27
C SER A 46 18.26 -3.77 8.06
N ASN A 47 18.64 -2.59 7.57
CA ASN A 47 18.43 -1.32 8.25
C ASN A 47 17.30 -0.46 7.63
N LEU A 48 16.55 -1.02 6.67
CA LEU A 48 15.38 -0.36 6.11
C LEU A 48 14.17 -0.57 7.03
N GLU A 49 13.69 0.51 7.65
CA GLU A 49 12.58 0.46 8.60
C GLU A 49 11.24 0.23 7.90
N SER A 50 11.04 0.88 6.75
CA SER A 50 9.85 0.72 5.92
C SER A 50 10.09 1.19 4.48
N CYS A 51 9.24 0.72 3.57
CA CYS A 51 9.21 1.14 2.17
C CYS A 51 7.76 1.34 1.75
N SER A 52 7.42 2.49 1.16
CA SER A 52 6.12 2.64 0.49
C SER A 52 6.11 1.87 -0.82
N TRP A 53 4.93 1.43 -1.27
CA TRP A 53 4.82 0.71 -2.54
C TRP A 53 5.32 1.56 -3.73
N ASN A 54 4.96 2.84 -3.77
CA ASN A 54 5.39 3.75 -4.83
C ASN A 54 6.91 3.91 -4.83
N ALA A 55 7.52 4.04 -3.65
CA ALA A 55 8.96 4.09 -3.53
C ALA A 55 9.62 2.79 -4.00
N LEU A 56 8.98 1.65 -3.76
CA LEU A 56 9.44 0.35 -4.26
C LEU A 56 9.38 0.28 -5.80
N LEU A 57 8.33 0.80 -6.44
CA LEU A 57 8.26 0.90 -7.91
C LEU A 57 9.31 1.86 -8.49
N ILE A 58 9.58 2.97 -7.81
CA ILE A 58 10.63 3.91 -8.21
C ILE A 58 11.99 3.24 -8.08
N LEU A 59 12.22 2.49 -6.99
CA LEU A 59 13.42 1.68 -6.79
C LEU A 59 13.56 0.62 -7.88
N ASP A 60 12.48 -0.07 -8.25
CA ASP A 60 12.48 -1.09 -9.29
C ASP A 60 12.98 -0.53 -10.63
N ARG A 61 12.38 0.59 -11.09
CA ARG A 61 12.78 1.29 -12.32
C ARG A 61 14.21 1.84 -12.24
N PHE A 62 14.62 2.32 -11.06
CA PHE A 62 15.97 2.80 -10.84
C PHE A 62 17.00 1.67 -10.97
N LEU A 63 16.75 0.53 -10.33
CA LEU A 63 17.65 -0.63 -10.38
C LEU A 63 17.69 -1.25 -11.78
N GLU A 64 16.56 -1.32 -12.48
CA GLU A 64 16.52 -1.79 -13.86
C GLU A 64 17.44 -0.96 -14.79
N SER A 65 17.44 0.37 -14.60
CA SER A 65 18.23 1.28 -15.43
C SER A 65 19.71 1.37 -15.03
N HIS A 66 20.03 1.24 -13.74
CA HIS A 66 21.39 1.47 -13.22
C HIS A 66 22.17 0.19 -12.88
N CYS A 67 21.47 -0.94 -12.71
CA CYS A 67 22.03 -2.24 -12.33
C CYS A 67 21.63 -3.35 -13.32
N PRO A 68 21.82 -3.18 -14.65
CA PRO A 68 21.29 -4.12 -15.66
C PRO A 68 21.90 -5.52 -15.59
N GLN A 69 23.03 -5.72 -14.90
CA GLN A 69 23.64 -7.04 -14.70
C GLN A 69 23.03 -7.83 -13.54
N GLY A 70 22.06 -7.25 -12.82
CA GLY A 70 21.40 -7.89 -11.68
C GLY A 70 21.66 -7.19 -10.35
N VAL A 71 20.80 -7.54 -9.39
CA VAL A 71 20.90 -7.12 -7.99
C VAL A 71 20.70 -8.34 -7.09
N THR A 72 21.59 -8.51 -6.13
CA THR A 72 21.44 -9.48 -5.04
C THR A 72 21.12 -8.77 -3.74
N PHE A 73 19.95 -9.07 -3.17
CA PHE A 73 19.53 -8.52 -1.90
C PHE A 73 19.99 -9.38 -0.72
N GLU A 74 20.41 -8.74 0.37
CA GLU A 74 20.83 -9.37 1.63
C GLU A 74 19.92 -8.91 2.77
N HIS A 75 19.66 -9.80 3.74
CA HIS A 75 18.86 -9.55 4.94
C HIS A 75 17.50 -8.89 4.65
N VAL A 76 16.76 -9.40 3.66
CA VAL A 76 15.47 -8.81 3.26
C VAL A 76 14.43 -9.03 4.36
N PRO A 77 13.80 -7.97 4.91
CA PRO A 77 12.70 -8.13 5.86
C PRO A 77 11.47 -8.79 5.21
N SER A 78 10.73 -9.64 5.94
CA SER A 78 9.56 -10.38 5.41
C SER A 78 8.53 -9.47 4.71
N LYS A 79 8.13 -8.39 5.39
CA LYS A 79 7.17 -7.40 4.85
C LYS A 79 7.63 -6.81 3.51
N LEU A 80 8.94 -6.57 3.37
CA LEU A 80 9.50 -6.01 2.14
C LEU A 80 9.57 -7.07 1.04
N PHE A 81 9.96 -8.29 1.38
CA PHE A 81 9.96 -9.42 0.46
C PHE A 81 8.57 -9.67 -0.14
N ASP A 82 7.52 -9.61 0.67
CA ASP A 82 6.13 -9.75 0.23
C ASP A 82 5.70 -8.74 -0.82
N SER A 83 6.25 -7.53 -0.77
CA SER A 83 6.00 -6.49 -1.77
C SER A 83 6.91 -6.66 -2.99
N MET A 84 8.19 -6.98 -2.76
CA MET A 84 9.19 -7.16 -3.82
C MET A 84 8.85 -8.30 -4.76
N LYS A 85 8.34 -9.43 -4.25
CA LYS A 85 8.02 -10.62 -5.07
C LYS A 85 6.95 -10.35 -6.12
N LEU A 86 6.13 -9.32 -5.92
CA LEU A 86 5.08 -8.89 -6.85
C LEU A 86 5.63 -8.04 -8.01
N LEU A 87 6.84 -7.50 -7.89
CA LEU A 87 7.41 -6.60 -8.91
C LEU A 87 7.61 -7.32 -10.25
N PRO A 88 7.37 -6.63 -11.39
CA PRO A 88 7.45 -7.25 -12.72
C PRO A 88 8.85 -7.75 -13.07
N ASN A 89 9.89 -7.13 -12.50
CA ASN A 89 11.29 -7.49 -12.72
C ASN A 89 11.84 -8.47 -11.67
N PHE A 90 11.04 -8.90 -10.69
CA PHE A 90 11.52 -9.68 -9.56
C PHE A 90 12.29 -10.93 -9.97
N GLN A 91 11.68 -11.78 -10.80
CA GLN A 91 12.32 -13.02 -11.26
C GLN A 91 13.44 -12.80 -12.31
N LYS A 92 13.55 -11.60 -12.88
CA LYS A 92 14.50 -11.32 -13.98
C LYS A 92 15.78 -10.65 -13.49
N LEU A 93 15.64 -9.69 -12.58
CA LEU A 93 16.71 -8.79 -12.17
C LEU A 93 17.21 -9.08 -10.77
N TYR A 94 16.37 -9.67 -9.91
CA TYR A 94 16.64 -9.78 -8.48
C TYR A 94 16.94 -11.22 -8.07
N THR A 95 17.99 -11.35 -7.27
CA THR A 95 18.25 -12.53 -6.46
C THR A 95 18.36 -12.12 -5.00
N PHE A 96 18.34 -13.09 -4.10
CA PHE A 96 18.50 -12.86 -2.67
C PHE A 96 19.52 -13.85 -2.12
N ASP A 97 20.36 -13.36 -1.21
CA ASP A 97 21.30 -14.18 -0.43
C ASP A 97 20.63 -14.66 0.85
N SER A 98 19.98 -13.75 1.61
CA SER A 98 19.16 -14.07 2.78
C SER A 98 17.88 -13.24 2.86
N ILE A 99 16.81 -13.86 3.33
CA ILE A 99 15.48 -13.28 3.50
C ILE A 99 14.89 -13.76 4.83
N ASN A 100 14.14 -12.89 5.53
CA ASN A 100 13.30 -13.30 6.64
C ASN A 100 11.95 -13.75 6.09
N LEU A 101 11.54 -14.98 6.38
CA LEU A 101 10.23 -15.51 5.99
C LEU A 101 9.35 -15.69 7.23
N ASP A 102 8.07 -15.38 7.08
CA ASP A 102 7.07 -15.74 8.07
C ASP A 102 6.79 -17.25 8.01
N SER A 103 6.74 -17.86 9.19
CA SER A 103 6.58 -19.29 9.40
C SER A 103 5.54 -19.55 10.49
N ILE A 104 4.75 -20.60 10.33
CA ILE A 104 3.72 -20.99 11.30
C ILE A 104 4.06 -22.30 12.00
N ASP A 105 3.83 -22.34 13.31
CA ASP A 105 3.94 -23.56 14.11
C ASP A 105 2.64 -24.39 14.09
N SER A 106 2.60 -25.51 14.81
CA SER A 106 1.46 -26.45 14.81
C SER A 106 0.18 -25.84 15.39
N THR A 107 0.31 -24.74 16.13
CA THR A 107 -0.78 -23.95 16.71
C THR A 107 -1.17 -22.74 15.85
N CYS A 108 -0.58 -22.60 14.65
CA CYS A 108 -0.71 -21.44 13.76
C CYS A 108 -0.15 -20.13 14.35
N MET A 109 0.80 -20.23 15.29
CA MET A 109 1.52 -19.06 15.78
C MET A 109 2.61 -18.66 14.79
N LEU A 110 2.70 -17.37 14.50
CA LEU A 110 3.61 -16.81 13.51
C LEU A 110 4.96 -16.47 14.12
N THR A 111 6.03 -16.90 13.44
CA THR A 111 7.42 -16.64 13.77
C THR A 111 8.17 -16.21 12.51
N GLN A 112 9.30 -15.52 12.67
CA GLN A 112 10.17 -15.14 11.54
C GLN A 112 11.46 -15.93 11.60
N ILE A 113 11.82 -16.54 10.48
CA ILE A 113 13.03 -17.33 10.32
C ILE A 113 13.83 -16.72 9.18
N GLU A 114 15.09 -16.34 9.47
CA GLU A 114 16.03 -15.96 8.43
C GLU A 114 16.49 -17.20 7.69
N VAL A 115 16.42 -17.16 6.36
CA VAL A 115 16.79 -18.28 5.49
C VAL A 115 17.52 -17.77 4.27
N THR A 116 18.55 -18.52 3.87
CA THR A 116 19.31 -18.27 2.65
C THR A 116 18.65 -18.91 1.45
N ARG A 117 18.94 -18.39 0.25
CA ARG A 117 18.45 -19.01 -0.99
C ARG A 117 18.89 -20.47 -1.14
N ARG A 118 20.13 -20.79 -0.74
CA ARG A 118 20.65 -22.16 -0.78
C ARG A 118 19.89 -23.11 0.14
N GLU A 119 19.49 -22.63 1.32
CA GLU A 119 18.68 -23.42 2.24
C GLU A 119 17.29 -23.67 1.66
N LEU A 120 16.64 -22.67 1.07
CA LEU A 120 15.35 -22.86 0.38
C LEU A 120 15.47 -23.86 -0.78
N GLU A 121 16.51 -23.72 -1.62
CA GLU A 121 16.79 -24.65 -2.71
C GLU A 121 17.03 -26.08 -2.20
N SER A 122 17.76 -26.24 -1.08
CA SER A 122 17.94 -27.54 -0.44
C SER A 122 16.62 -28.11 0.10
N LEU A 123 15.79 -27.30 0.75
CA LEU A 123 14.49 -27.71 1.31
C LEU A 123 13.54 -28.22 0.20
N SER A 124 13.46 -27.49 -0.91
CA SER A 124 12.65 -27.88 -2.07
C SER A 124 13.07 -29.21 -2.70
N GLN A 125 14.36 -29.56 -2.64
CA GLN A 125 14.86 -30.84 -3.15
C GLN A 125 14.63 -32.01 -2.19
N SER A 126 14.53 -31.75 -0.88
CA SER A 126 14.42 -32.78 0.16
C SER A 126 13.00 -33.35 0.39
N CYS A 127 12.10 -33.24 -0.60
CA CYS A 127 10.67 -33.62 -0.51
C CYS A 127 9.86 -32.80 0.52
N SER A 128 9.99 -31.48 0.48
CA SER A 128 8.86 -30.63 0.91
C SER A 128 7.72 -30.83 -0.08
N GLY A 129 6.51 -31.14 0.37
CA GLY A 129 5.32 -31.20 -0.49
C GLY A 129 4.98 -29.83 -1.09
N TYR A 130 3.71 -29.44 -1.05
CA TYR A 130 3.26 -28.17 -1.60
C TYR A 130 3.92 -26.96 -0.91
N PHE A 131 4.17 -27.09 0.40
CA PHE A 131 4.75 -26.08 1.28
C PHE A 131 6.15 -26.46 1.77
N LEU A 132 7.03 -25.47 1.91
CA LEU A 132 8.37 -25.66 2.46
C LEU A 132 8.33 -25.73 3.99
N GLN A 133 8.96 -26.75 4.58
CA GLN A 133 9.06 -26.94 6.02
C GLN A 133 10.53 -26.85 6.44
N PRO A 134 10.94 -25.82 7.22
CA PRO A 134 12.31 -25.73 7.71
C PRO A 134 12.63 -26.80 8.77
N ASP A 135 11.62 -27.26 9.51
CA ASP A 135 11.69 -28.35 10.48
C ASP A 135 10.31 -29.04 10.62
N ASP A 136 10.20 -30.02 11.52
CA ASP A 136 8.98 -30.81 11.71
C ASP A 136 7.80 -30.01 12.27
N ASP A 137 8.08 -28.95 13.05
CA ASP A 137 7.06 -28.16 13.75
C ASP A 137 6.63 -26.91 12.97
N HIS A 138 7.50 -26.41 12.09
CA HIS A 138 7.33 -25.15 11.37
C HIS A 138 7.05 -25.35 9.87
N GLN A 139 6.37 -24.38 9.28
CA GLN A 139 6.13 -24.31 7.85
C GLN A 139 6.21 -22.86 7.39
N PHE A 140 6.97 -22.58 6.32
CA PHE A 140 6.94 -21.28 5.68
C PHE A 140 5.56 -21.00 5.09
N LEU A 141 5.11 -19.75 5.23
CA LEU A 141 3.80 -19.34 4.75
C LEU A 141 3.81 -19.10 3.24
N GLY A 142 2.94 -19.83 2.54
CA GLY A 142 2.82 -19.77 1.09
C GLY A 142 3.60 -20.86 0.34
N ASN A 143 3.21 -21.06 -0.91
CA ASN A 143 3.74 -22.11 -1.78
C ASN A 143 5.22 -21.84 -2.11
N GLN A 144 6.03 -22.90 -2.26
CA GLN A 144 7.42 -22.82 -2.72
C GLN A 144 7.62 -21.98 -4.00
N ARG A 145 6.63 -21.94 -4.90
CA ARG A 145 6.62 -21.07 -6.09
C ARG A 145 6.80 -19.60 -5.73
N TYR A 146 6.29 -19.17 -4.58
CA TYR A 146 6.37 -17.78 -4.14
C TYR A 146 7.80 -17.35 -3.79
N PHE A 147 8.66 -18.31 -3.41
CA PHE A 147 10.05 -18.04 -3.02
C PHE A 147 11.02 -18.33 -4.15
N LEU A 148 10.88 -19.49 -4.79
CA LEU A 148 11.87 -20.02 -5.72
C LEU A 148 11.45 -19.92 -7.19
N GLY A 149 10.19 -19.57 -7.47
CA GLY A 149 9.65 -19.53 -8.83
C GLY A 149 9.55 -20.91 -9.51
N ILE A 150 9.65 -21.99 -8.73
CA ILE A 150 9.55 -23.37 -9.20
C ILE A 150 8.30 -24.04 -8.64
N GLU A 151 7.73 -24.95 -9.43
CA GLU A 151 6.67 -25.84 -8.96
C GLU A 151 7.27 -26.95 -8.09
N GLY A 152 6.52 -27.34 -7.05
CA GLY A 152 6.92 -28.47 -6.22
C GLY A 152 6.89 -29.80 -6.95
N PRO A 153 7.68 -30.78 -6.49
CA PRO A 153 7.63 -32.13 -7.02
C PRO A 153 6.20 -32.69 -6.87
N ALA A 154 5.70 -33.32 -7.93
CA ALA A 154 4.41 -34.02 -7.88
C ALA A 154 4.51 -35.25 -6.97
N ASP A 155 3.36 -35.70 -6.45
CA ASP A 155 3.20 -36.94 -5.66
C ASP A 155 4.01 -36.98 -4.35
N CYS A 156 4.47 -35.83 -3.85
CA CYS A 156 5.20 -35.71 -2.58
C CYS A 156 4.31 -35.25 -1.42
N GLU A 157 2.99 -35.13 -1.64
CA GLU A 157 2.06 -34.65 -0.62
C GLU A 157 1.72 -35.77 0.37
N LYS A 158 1.64 -35.43 1.65
CA LYS A 158 1.18 -36.35 2.71
C LYS A 158 -0.31 -36.68 2.56
N SER A 159 -1.11 -35.73 2.07
CA SER A 159 -2.56 -35.87 1.90
C SER A 159 -2.93 -36.68 0.64
N PRO A 160 -3.73 -37.76 0.76
CA PRO A 160 -4.25 -38.49 -0.38
C PRO A 160 -5.13 -37.65 -1.32
N TRP A 161 -5.96 -36.77 -0.75
CA TRP A 161 -6.83 -35.91 -1.56
C TRP A 161 -6.02 -34.89 -2.35
N LEU A 162 -5.05 -34.24 -1.70
CA LEU A 162 -4.20 -33.23 -2.32
C LEU A 162 -3.37 -33.80 -3.48
N ASN A 163 -2.82 -35.00 -3.33
CA ASN A 163 -2.11 -35.68 -4.43
C ASN A 163 -3.00 -35.82 -5.69
N SER A 164 -4.30 -36.08 -5.51
CA SER A 164 -5.25 -36.25 -6.62
C SER A 164 -5.86 -34.94 -7.13
N HIS A 165 -5.86 -33.87 -6.34
CA HIS A 165 -6.57 -32.61 -6.61
C HIS A 165 -5.67 -31.37 -6.45
N ARG A 166 -4.37 -31.52 -6.72
CA ARG A 166 -3.35 -30.48 -6.50
C ARG A 166 -3.69 -29.15 -7.20
N ASN A 167 -4.21 -29.21 -8.42
CA ASN A 167 -4.57 -28.02 -9.20
C ASN A 167 -5.72 -27.24 -8.56
N GLU A 168 -6.73 -27.94 -8.05
CA GLU A 168 -7.87 -27.32 -7.39
C GLU A 168 -7.45 -26.66 -6.06
N PHE A 169 -6.65 -27.38 -5.26
CA PHE A 169 -6.10 -26.81 -4.03
C PHE A 169 -5.27 -25.56 -4.31
N ARG A 170 -4.38 -25.64 -5.31
CA ARG A 170 -3.55 -24.50 -5.74
C ARG A 170 -4.40 -23.32 -6.16
N PHE A 171 -5.42 -23.55 -6.97
CA PHE A 171 -6.33 -22.49 -7.41
C PHE A 171 -6.95 -21.75 -6.21
N TRP A 172 -7.51 -22.47 -5.24
CA TRP A 172 -8.09 -21.84 -4.07
C TRP A 172 -7.04 -21.13 -3.22
N HIS A 173 -5.91 -21.78 -2.93
CA HIS A 173 -4.83 -21.19 -2.14
C HIS A 173 -4.28 -19.89 -2.77
N ASP A 174 -4.03 -19.91 -4.08
CA ASP A 174 -3.52 -18.76 -4.82
C ASP A 174 -4.57 -17.64 -4.89
N TYR A 175 -5.86 -17.97 -5.09
CA TYR A 175 -6.94 -16.98 -5.09
C TYR A 175 -7.14 -16.31 -3.73
N LEU A 176 -7.12 -17.09 -2.64
CA LEU A 176 -7.21 -16.54 -1.28
C LEU A 176 -5.98 -15.68 -0.95
N SER A 177 -4.79 -16.11 -1.36
CA SER A 177 -3.54 -15.33 -1.22
C SER A 177 -3.60 -14.02 -2.01
N PHE A 178 -4.15 -14.03 -3.22
CA PHE A 178 -4.42 -12.83 -4.01
C PHE A 178 -5.37 -11.88 -3.27
N CYS A 179 -6.49 -12.39 -2.76
CA CYS A 179 -7.45 -11.58 -2.00
C CYS A 179 -6.79 -10.96 -0.75
N GLN A 180 -6.01 -11.75 -0.02
CA GLN A 180 -5.25 -11.30 1.15
C GLN A 180 -4.22 -10.21 0.81
N SER A 181 -3.55 -10.33 -0.34
CA SER A 181 -2.69 -9.27 -0.87
C SER A 181 -3.51 -8.00 -1.10
N THR A 182 -4.67 -8.09 -1.75
CA THR A 182 -5.51 -6.91 -2.02
C THR A 182 -6.04 -6.22 -0.76
N LEU A 183 -6.35 -6.97 0.31
CA LEU A 183 -6.69 -6.38 1.61
C LEU A 183 -5.50 -5.64 2.24
N THR A 184 -4.27 -6.11 2.01
CA THR A 184 -3.06 -5.39 2.44
C THR A 184 -2.91 -4.08 1.69
N LEU A 185 -3.10 -4.12 0.36
CA LEU A 185 -3.07 -2.92 -0.48
C LEU A 185 -4.13 -1.89 -0.06
N SER A 186 -5.33 -2.36 0.30
CA SER A 186 -6.40 -1.51 0.84
C SER A 186 -5.99 -0.77 2.12
N LEU A 187 -5.28 -1.45 3.04
CA LEU A 187 -4.77 -0.82 4.27
C LEU A 187 -3.68 0.19 3.97
N ASP A 188 -2.73 -0.14 3.10
CA ASP A 188 -1.63 0.75 2.71
C ASP A 188 -2.17 2.02 2.01
N LEU A 189 -3.20 1.88 1.17
CA LEU A 189 -3.89 2.99 0.53
C LEU A 189 -4.57 3.89 1.57
N LEU A 190 -5.26 3.31 2.54
CA LEU A 190 -5.95 4.07 3.58
C LEU A 190 -4.96 4.84 4.48
N GLU A 191 -3.85 4.22 4.88
CA GLU A 191 -2.77 4.90 5.63
C GLU A 191 -2.15 6.05 4.82
N SER A 192 -1.92 5.83 3.52
CA SER A 192 -1.35 6.85 2.63
C SER A 192 -2.30 8.04 2.47
N LEU A 193 -3.59 7.80 2.27
CA LEU A 193 -4.61 8.85 2.20
C LEU A 193 -4.70 9.65 3.49
N LYS A 194 -4.69 8.96 4.63
CA LYS A 194 -4.69 9.59 5.95
C LYS A 194 -3.48 10.51 6.13
N PHE A 195 -2.29 10.03 5.79
CA PHE A 195 -1.06 10.82 5.92
C PHE A 195 -1.11 12.10 5.08
N VAL A 196 -1.51 11.99 3.81
CA VAL A 196 -1.60 13.14 2.90
C VAL A 196 -2.66 14.14 3.39
N LEU A 197 -3.82 13.66 3.86
CA LEU A 197 -4.87 14.51 4.42
C LEU A 197 -4.42 15.24 5.69
N ASP A 198 -3.86 14.52 6.66
CA ASP A 198 -3.39 15.11 7.93
C ASP A 198 -2.33 16.18 7.69
N LYS A 199 -1.41 15.93 6.75
CA LYS A 199 -0.36 16.87 6.38
C LYS A 199 -0.94 18.12 5.72
N ASP A 200 -1.64 17.97 4.61
CA ASP A 200 -2.05 19.11 3.79
C ASP A 200 -3.16 19.94 4.47
N LEU A 201 -4.13 19.28 5.12
CA LEU A 201 -5.15 19.98 5.90
C LEU A 201 -4.57 20.62 7.16
N GLY A 202 -3.61 19.97 7.81
CA GLY A 202 -2.88 20.53 8.95
C GLY A 202 -2.13 21.82 8.59
N GLU A 203 -1.39 21.81 7.47
CA GLU A 203 -0.71 23.00 6.96
C GLU A 203 -1.70 24.12 6.59
N SER A 204 -2.80 23.79 5.92
CA SER A 204 -3.86 24.76 5.57
C SER A 204 -4.53 25.37 6.80
N LEU A 205 -4.75 24.57 7.84
CA LEU A 205 -5.35 25.01 9.09
C LEU A 205 -4.41 25.98 9.82
N MET A 206 -3.12 25.66 9.89
CA MET A 206 -2.12 26.56 10.48
C MET A 206 -2.07 27.89 9.75
N LEU A 207 -2.03 27.87 8.42
CA LEU A 207 -2.04 29.09 7.60
C LEU A 207 -3.32 29.91 7.84
N SER A 208 -4.48 29.25 7.94
CA SER A 208 -5.75 29.89 8.25
C SER A 208 -5.71 30.62 9.60
N GLN A 209 -5.25 29.95 10.66
CA GLN A 209 -5.16 30.52 12.01
C GLN A 209 -4.21 31.72 12.05
N GLN A 210 -3.01 31.56 11.50
CA GLN A 210 -2.01 32.64 11.42
C GLN A 210 -2.55 33.85 10.64
N SER A 211 -3.30 33.60 9.57
CA SER A 211 -3.92 34.64 8.76
C SER A 211 -5.04 35.39 9.49
N CYS A 212 -5.89 34.68 10.23
CA CYS A 212 -6.93 35.30 11.07
C CYS A 212 -6.30 36.20 12.15
N ILE A 213 -5.24 35.72 12.81
CA ILE A 213 -4.47 36.53 13.78
C ILE A 213 -3.91 37.78 13.08
N ALA A 214 -3.24 37.61 11.94
CA ALA A 214 -2.67 38.72 11.18
C ALA A 214 -3.73 39.76 10.76
N LEU A 215 -4.91 39.33 10.32
CA LEU A 215 -6.02 40.23 9.99
C LEU A 215 -6.57 40.96 11.21
N SER A 216 -6.69 40.28 12.36
CA SER A 216 -7.16 40.89 13.62
C SER A 216 -6.24 42.02 14.11
N LEU A 217 -4.93 41.91 13.87
CA LEU A 217 -3.94 42.94 14.22
C LEU A 217 -4.09 44.23 13.41
N LEU A 218 -4.81 44.18 12.28
CA LEU A 218 -4.99 45.30 11.37
C LEU A 218 -6.24 46.14 11.69
N ASN A 219 -7.02 45.79 12.72
CA ASN A 219 -8.28 46.47 13.10
C ASN A 219 -9.25 46.70 11.92
N PHE A 220 -9.15 45.89 10.87
CA PHE A 220 -10.20 45.85 9.86
C PHE A 220 -11.46 45.33 10.54
N ASP A 221 -12.62 45.90 10.20
CA ASP A 221 -13.95 45.39 10.55
C ASP A 221 -14.18 44.07 9.79
N THR A 222 -13.36 43.07 10.10
CA THR A 222 -13.30 41.82 9.35
C THR A 222 -14.42 40.94 9.84
N ASN A 223 -15.43 40.75 8.99
CA ASN A 223 -16.30 39.57 9.00
C ASN A 223 -15.50 38.26 8.73
N CYS A 224 -14.20 38.21 9.03
CA CYS A 224 -13.41 37.00 8.99
C CYS A 224 -13.70 36.20 10.25
N THR A 225 -14.81 35.49 10.25
CA THR A 225 -15.12 34.51 11.29
C THR A 225 -14.03 33.45 11.28
N ASP A 226 -13.26 33.35 12.36
CA ASP A 226 -12.30 32.28 12.53
C ASP A 226 -13.05 30.93 12.55
N LYS A 227 -12.83 30.13 11.51
CA LYS A 227 -13.41 28.78 11.35
C LYS A 227 -12.48 27.68 11.83
N SER A 228 -11.32 28.02 12.40
CA SER A 228 -10.30 27.03 12.74
C SER A 228 -10.79 25.94 13.70
N ALA A 229 -11.62 26.29 14.69
CA ALA A 229 -12.23 25.32 15.60
C ALA A 229 -13.22 24.38 14.88
N GLU A 230 -13.97 24.89 13.89
CA GLU A 230 -14.89 24.09 13.06
C GLU A 230 -14.07 23.08 12.22
N PHE A 231 -13.04 23.55 11.51
CA PHE A 231 -12.17 22.69 10.70
C PHE A 231 -11.40 21.67 11.54
N GLN A 232 -10.89 22.05 12.71
CA GLN A 232 -10.22 21.13 13.63
C GLN A 232 -11.15 20.01 14.08
N LYS A 233 -12.41 20.34 14.37
CA LYS A 233 -13.42 19.35 14.74
C LYS A 233 -13.68 18.39 13.59
N THR A 234 -13.95 18.90 12.39
CA THR A 234 -14.19 18.05 11.21
C THR A 234 -12.99 17.16 10.89
N LEU A 235 -11.76 17.66 10.98
CA LEU A 235 -10.55 16.86 10.78
C LEU A 235 -10.41 15.74 11.83
N LYS A 236 -10.79 16.02 13.09
CA LYS A 236 -10.81 15.01 14.16
C LYS A 236 -11.86 13.94 13.87
N ASP A 237 -13.06 14.33 13.46
CA ASP A 237 -14.14 13.41 13.12
C ASP A 237 -13.74 12.51 11.93
N ILE A 238 -13.16 13.10 10.86
CA ILE A 238 -12.59 12.34 9.71
C ILE A 238 -11.53 11.34 10.18
N ASN A 239 -10.63 11.75 11.07
CA ASN A 239 -9.59 10.87 11.60
C ASN A 239 -10.15 9.70 12.42
N GLU A 240 -11.21 9.91 13.20
CA GLU A 240 -11.88 8.83 13.92
C GLU A 240 -12.51 7.81 12.97
N TYR A 241 -13.13 8.28 11.87
CA TYR A 241 -13.67 7.40 10.83
C TYR A 241 -12.57 6.61 10.10
N PHE A 242 -11.42 7.23 9.83
CA PHE A 242 -10.26 6.56 9.25
C PHE A 242 -9.80 5.38 10.10
N GLU A 243 -9.61 5.61 11.40
CA GLU A 243 -9.17 4.56 12.32
C GLU A 243 -10.20 3.42 12.39
N GLN A 244 -11.49 3.74 12.39
CA GLN A 244 -12.56 2.73 12.38
C GLN A 244 -12.50 1.86 11.11
N ALA A 245 -12.43 2.48 9.93
CA ALA A 245 -12.34 1.76 8.66
C ALA A 245 -11.05 0.92 8.58
N PHE A 246 -9.92 1.49 9.02
CA PHE A 246 -8.64 0.79 9.06
C PHE A 246 -8.70 -0.44 9.96
N HIS A 247 -9.22 -0.30 11.19
CA HIS A 247 -9.36 -1.41 12.12
C HIS A 247 -10.31 -2.49 11.61
N ALA A 248 -11.42 -2.11 10.97
CA ALA A 248 -12.37 -3.08 10.41
C ALA A 248 -11.73 -3.94 9.30
N ILE A 249 -11.04 -3.31 8.35
CA ILE A 249 -10.32 -4.03 7.28
C ILE A 249 -9.20 -4.88 7.86
N LYS A 250 -8.44 -4.34 8.84
CA LYS A 250 -7.32 -5.03 9.47
C LYS A 250 -7.75 -6.28 10.24
N GLU A 251 -8.84 -6.20 11.00
CA GLU A 251 -9.40 -7.36 11.70
C GLU A 251 -9.87 -8.44 10.71
N ILE A 252 -10.60 -8.06 9.66
CA ILE A 252 -11.05 -9.00 8.64
C ILE A 252 -9.85 -9.66 7.94
N LYS A 253 -8.84 -8.87 7.56
CA LYS A 253 -7.58 -9.36 7.00
C LYS A 253 -6.88 -10.36 7.94
N ARG A 254 -6.84 -10.08 9.24
CA ARG A 254 -6.24 -10.97 10.25
C ARG A 254 -6.99 -12.30 10.32
N GLU A 255 -8.31 -12.26 10.45
CA GLU A 255 -9.12 -13.48 10.52
C GLU A 255 -9.09 -14.29 9.22
N CYS A 256 -9.01 -13.63 8.06
CA CYS A 256 -8.84 -14.26 6.75
C CYS A 256 -7.47 -14.97 6.66
N PHE A 257 -6.42 -14.30 7.12
CA PHE A 257 -5.08 -14.87 7.21
C PHE A 257 -5.01 -16.11 8.09
N GLU A 258 -5.67 -16.09 9.25
CA GLU A 258 -5.78 -17.25 10.14
C GLU A 258 -6.42 -18.44 9.42
N THR A 259 -7.46 -18.22 8.62
CA THR A 259 -8.07 -19.27 7.79
C THR A 259 -7.14 -19.76 6.69
N ILE A 260 -6.37 -18.88 6.03
CA ILE A 260 -5.33 -19.31 5.08
C ILE A 260 -4.32 -20.22 5.79
N CYS A 261 -3.83 -19.84 6.97
CA CYS A 261 -2.91 -20.67 7.75
C CYS A 261 -3.50 -22.06 8.05
N GLN A 262 -4.79 -22.13 8.38
CA GLN A 262 -5.49 -23.41 8.61
C GLN A 262 -5.59 -24.24 7.33
N ILE A 263 -5.84 -23.62 6.17
CA ILE A 263 -5.84 -24.30 4.85
C ILE A 263 -4.45 -24.85 4.53
N GLU A 264 -3.38 -24.08 4.77
CA GLU A 264 -2.02 -24.56 4.56
C GLU A 264 -1.69 -25.74 5.49
N ARG A 265 -2.10 -25.68 6.76
CA ARG A 265 -1.94 -26.79 7.70
C ARG A 265 -2.77 -28.02 7.34
N LEU A 266 -3.95 -27.84 6.73
CA LEU A 266 -4.79 -28.96 6.28
C LEU A 266 -4.05 -29.80 5.22
N ALA A 267 -3.30 -29.16 4.32
CA ALA A 267 -2.52 -29.85 3.28
C ALA A 267 -1.47 -30.82 3.82
N LEU A 268 -0.94 -30.56 5.02
CA LEU A 268 0.07 -31.40 5.66
C LEU A 268 -0.51 -32.64 6.36
N ARG A 269 -1.84 -32.74 6.51
CA ARG A 269 -2.47 -33.83 7.26
C ARG A 269 -2.64 -35.07 6.41
N GLU A 270 -2.19 -36.21 6.92
CA GLU A 270 -2.33 -37.52 6.27
C GLU A 270 -3.80 -37.99 6.18
N ASP A 271 -4.67 -37.51 7.09
CA ASP A 271 -6.09 -37.86 7.12
C ASP A 271 -6.96 -37.01 6.18
N PHE A 272 -6.39 -35.99 5.54
CA PHE A 272 -7.09 -35.15 4.56
C PHE A 272 -7.35 -35.95 3.27
N SER A 273 -8.54 -36.57 3.22
CA SER A 273 -8.94 -37.55 2.20
C SER A 273 -10.17 -37.12 1.38
N GLN A 274 -10.83 -36.02 1.75
CA GLN A 274 -12.02 -35.49 1.09
C GLN A 274 -11.98 -33.97 1.04
N ALA A 275 -12.61 -33.34 0.04
CA ALA A 275 -12.62 -31.88 -0.15
C ALA A 275 -13.34 -31.09 0.96
N LYS A 276 -14.26 -31.72 1.70
CA LYS A 276 -15.17 -31.04 2.63
C LYS A 276 -14.47 -30.11 3.64
N PRO A 277 -13.40 -30.52 4.36
CA PRO A 277 -12.73 -29.63 5.30
C PRO A 277 -12.11 -28.39 4.63
N LEU A 278 -11.63 -28.52 3.39
CA LEU A 278 -11.12 -27.38 2.61
C LEU A 278 -12.26 -26.41 2.28
N TYR A 279 -13.38 -26.91 1.78
CA TYR A 279 -14.53 -26.06 1.42
C TYR A 279 -15.20 -25.40 2.64
N GLU A 280 -15.19 -26.05 3.81
CA GLU A 280 -15.63 -25.43 5.06
C GLU A 280 -14.75 -24.23 5.44
N LEU A 281 -13.42 -24.38 5.34
CA LEU A 281 -12.48 -23.27 5.58
C LEU A 281 -12.63 -22.16 4.53
N ILE A 282 -12.81 -22.49 3.25
CA ILE A 282 -13.08 -21.48 2.22
C ILE A 282 -14.40 -20.77 2.53
N GLY A 283 -15.46 -21.49 2.91
CA GLY A 283 -16.73 -20.90 3.33
C GLY A 283 -16.56 -19.91 4.49
N GLU A 284 -15.78 -20.28 5.52
CA GLU A 284 -15.45 -19.38 6.64
C GLU A 284 -14.72 -18.12 6.16
N TYR A 285 -13.71 -18.26 5.28
CA TYR A 285 -13.00 -17.14 4.68
C TYR A 285 -13.98 -16.19 3.96
N LEU A 286 -14.86 -16.75 3.11
CA LEU A 286 -15.82 -15.96 2.33
C LEU A 286 -16.81 -15.21 3.22
N GLU A 287 -17.26 -15.81 4.32
CA GLU A 287 -18.10 -15.11 5.30
C GLU A 287 -17.36 -13.97 6.00
N LYS A 288 -16.07 -14.17 6.31
CA LYS A 288 -15.25 -13.12 6.92
C LYS A 288 -15.10 -11.92 6.00
N VAL A 289 -14.79 -12.13 4.72
CA VAL A 289 -14.68 -11.06 3.71
C VAL A 289 -16.03 -10.38 3.47
N ALA A 290 -17.14 -11.13 3.45
CA ALA A 290 -18.47 -10.58 3.24
C ALA A 290 -18.86 -9.49 4.26
N ARG A 291 -18.28 -9.51 5.47
CA ARG A 291 -18.49 -8.46 6.48
C ARG A 291 -17.97 -7.09 6.06
N LEU A 292 -17.07 -7.00 5.07
CA LEU A 292 -16.60 -5.72 4.51
C LEU A 292 -17.73 -4.91 3.87
N ARG A 293 -18.85 -5.54 3.48
CA ARG A 293 -20.05 -4.83 2.98
C ARG A 293 -20.50 -3.74 3.94
N ASN A 294 -20.39 -3.98 5.24
CA ASN A 294 -20.83 -3.04 6.27
C ASN A 294 -19.99 -1.75 6.31
N GLY A 295 -18.76 -1.77 5.79
CA GLY A 295 -17.84 -0.62 5.80
C GLY A 295 -17.73 0.13 4.48
N LEU A 296 -18.44 -0.30 3.42
CA LEU A 296 -18.38 0.38 2.11
C LEU A 296 -18.96 1.81 2.19
N ASP A 297 -20.10 1.97 2.87
CA ASP A 297 -20.74 3.27 3.07
C ASP A 297 -19.84 4.20 3.90
N ASP A 298 -19.12 3.66 4.89
CA ASP A 298 -18.17 4.42 5.71
C ASP A 298 -17.00 4.96 4.88
N ILE A 299 -16.48 4.16 3.95
CA ILE A 299 -15.40 4.57 3.03
C ILE A 299 -15.88 5.67 2.06
N GLU A 300 -17.11 5.54 1.55
CA GLU A 300 -17.70 6.58 0.69
C GLU A 300 -17.90 7.88 1.47
N ASN A 301 -18.47 7.81 2.68
CA ASN A 301 -18.67 8.95 3.55
C ASN A 301 -17.34 9.63 3.92
N LEU A 302 -16.28 8.87 4.18
CA LEU A 302 -14.93 9.39 4.38
C LEU A 302 -14.45 10.26 3.21
N GLY A 303 -14.65 9.78 1.97
CA GLY A 303 -14.30 10.53 0.77
C GLY A 303 -15.11 11.82 0.62
N VAL A 304 -16.42 11.76 0.85
CA VAL A 304 -17.34 12.91 0.76
C VAL A 304 -17.03 13.98 1.81
N GLU A 305 -16.89 13.58 3.08
CA GLU A 305 -16.61 14.50 4.18
C GLU A 305 -15.23 15.15 4.04
N SER A 306 -14.22 14.38 3.64
CA SER A 306 -12.89 14.91 3.36
C SER A 306 -12.91 15.92 2.21
N GLY A 307 -13.63 15.61 1.11
CA GLY A 307 -13.77 16.53 -0.02
C GLY A 307 -14.53 17.81 0.34
N SER A 308 -15.57 17.70 1.15
CA SER A 308 -16.31 18.85 1.69
C SER A 308 -15.39 19.76 2.50
N LEU A 309 -14.58 19.21 3.41
CA LEU A 309 -13.63 19.96 4.22
C LEU A 309 -12.59 20.69 3.35
N VAL A 310 -12.01 19.99 2.37
CA VAL A 310 -11.05 20.58 1.42
C VAL A 310 -11.66 21.81 0.73
N PHE A 311 -12.88 21.68 0.19
CA PHE A 311 -13.55 22.78 -0.49
C PHE A 311 -13.86 23.96 0.45
N GLN A 312 -14.32 23.67 1.66
CA GLN A 312 -14.59 24.70 2.67
C GLN A 312 -13.32 25.47 3.05
N MET A 313 -12.20 24.77 3.27
CA MET A 313 -10.91 25.38 3.58
C MET A 313 -10.37 26.22 2.42
N MET A 314 -10.45 25.71 1.18
CA MET A 314 -10.06 26.48 -0.01
C MET A 314 -10.84 27.80 -0.12
N ASN A 315 -12.16 27.76 0.06
CA ASN A 315 -13.00 28.96 0.02
C ASN A 315 -12.66 29.94 1.14
N HIS A 316 -12.43 29.43 2.35
CA HIS A 316 -12.06 30.25 3.50
C HIS A 316 -10.72 30.95 3.28
N LEU A 317 -9.69 30.21 2.83
CA LEU A 317 -8.37 30.78 2.52
C LEU A 317 -8.43 31.78 1.35
N ASN A 318 -9.27 31.54 0.34
CA ASN A 318 -9.49 32.51 -0.74
C ASN A 318 -10.16 33.80 -0.25
N ASN A 319 -11.11 33.72 0.69
CA ASN A 319 -11.70 34.90 1.32
C ASN A 319 -10.64 35.68 2.11
N ILE A 320 -9.87 35.02 2.97
CA ILE A 320 -8.76 35.62 3.71
C ILE A 320 -7.77 36.31 2.77
N LYS A 321 -7.35 35.61 1.72
CA LYS A 321 -6.46 36.14 0.68
C LYS A 321 -7.03 37.40 0.03
N SER A 322 -8.33 37.42 -0.26
CA SER A 322 -8.99 38.60 -0.83
C SER A 322 -8.94 39.81 0.10
N GLN A 323 -9.08 39.60 1.42
CA GLN A 323 -8.98 40.66 2.43
C GLN A 323 -7.57 41.24 2.52
N PHE A 324 -6.52 40.42 2.45
CA PHE A 324 -5.16 40.95 2.36
C PHE A 324 -4.91 41.75 1.08
N SER A 325 -5.57 41.39 -0.02
CA SER A 325 -5.36 42.04 -1.32
C SER A 325 -5.96 43.44 -1.42
N THR A 326 -6.91 43.81 -0.54
CA THR A 326 -7.50 45.16 -0.50
C THR A 326 -6.63 46.17 0.24
N ILE A 327 -5.58 45.72 0.93
CA ILE A 327 -4.66 46.59 1.66
C ILE A 327 -3.68 47.21 0.65
N GLU A 328 -3.80 48.53 0.43
CA GLU A 328 -2.92 49.25 -0.50
C GLU A 328 -1.54 49.55 0.11
N ASP A 329 -1.51 50.01 1.36
CA ASP A 329 -0.28 50.31 2.10
C ASP A 329 -0.45 50.03 3.61
N MET A 330 0.66 49.86 4.33
CA MET A 330 0.66 49.46 5.74
C MET A 330 1.80 50.12 6.50
N GLU A 331 1.54 50.59 7.72
CA GLU A 331 2.57 51.13 8.59
C GLU A 331 3.61 50.07 8.99
N LYS A 332 4.84 50.49 9.29
CA LYS A 332 5.97 49.58 9.53
C LYS A 332 5.74 48.61 10.70
N ASP A 333 5.17 49.10 11.80
CA ASP A 333 4.95 48.28 12.99
C ASP A 333 3.81 47.27 12.78
N GLN A 334 2.74 47.67 12.07
CA GLN A 334 1.67 46.77 11.65
C GLN A 334 2.19 45.70 10.68
N MET A 335 2.99 46.09 9.70
CA MET A 335 3.60 45.15 8.76
C MET A 335 4.53 44.17 9.47
N LYS A 336 5.30 44.64 10.46
CA LYS A 336 6.14 43.77 11.29
C LYS A 336 5.28 42.75 12.04
N ALA A 337 4.20 43.18 12.68
CA ALA A 337 3.30 42.30 13.42
C ALA A 337 2.61 41.25 12.52
N VAL A 338 2.14 41.65 11.33
CA VAL A 338 1.57 40.72 10.33
C VAL A 338 2.59 39.69 9.88
N ARG A 339 3.83 40.12 9.63
CA ARG A 339 4.92 39.23 9.21
C ARG A 339 5.29 38.23 10.30
N GLU A 340 5.31 38.67 11.56
CA GLU A 340 5.56 37.78 12.71
C GLU A 340 4.44 36.77 12.87
N ALA A 341 3.16 37.18 12.71
CA ALA A 341 2.02 36.28 12.78
C ALA A 341 1.99 35.22 11.67
N LEU A 342 2.41 35.58 10.45
CA LEU A 342 2.46 34.69 9.27
C LEU A 342 3.82 34.02 9.04
N ASP A 343 4.75 34.16 10.00
CA ASP A 343 6.11 33.62 9.91
C ASP A 343 6.86 33.98 8.60
N VAL A 344 6.75 35.24 8.18
CA VAL A 344 7.38 35.74 6.95
C VAL A 344 8.85 36.10 7.22
N MET A 345 9.74 35.14 6.97
CA MET A 345 11.19 35.25 7.23
C MET A 345 11.99 36.03 6.17
N ASP A 346 11.40 36.36 5.01
CA ASP A 346 12.13 37.03 3.93
C ASP A 346 12.47 38.49 4.28
N ILE A 347 13.75 38.76 4.56
CA ILE A 347 14.25 40.09 4.96
C ILE A 347 14.03 41.14 3.86
N LEU A 348 14.09 40.75 2.58
CA LEU A 348 13.99 41.69 1.46
C LEU A 348 12.58 42.24 1.26
N SER A 349 11.55 41.51 1.71
CA SER A 349 10.16 41.95 1.64
C SER A 349 9.77 42.93 2.73
N ALA A 350 10.53 43.06 3.83
CA ALA A 350 10.22 43.96 4.94
C ALA A 350 10.25 45.46 4.59
N LYS A 351 10.66 45.82 3.37
CA LYS A 351 10.80 47.21 2.91
C LYS A 351 9.49 47.85 2.44
N SER A 352 8.49 47.05 2.05
CA SER A 352 7.18 47.56 1.64
C SER A 352 6.10 46.50 1.70
N TRP A 353 4.86 46.93 1.96
CA TRP A 353 3.70 46.04 1.97
C TRP A 353 3.59 45.25 0.66
N LYS A 354 3.74 45.91 -0.49
CA LYS A 354 3.72 45.26 -1.82
C LYS A 354 4.68 44.06 -1.95
N LYS A 355 5.85 44.11 -1.30
CA LYS A 355 6.79 42.96 -1.32
C LYS A 355 6.39 41.89 -0.30
N THR A 356 5.99 42.28 0.91
CA THR A 356 5.48 41.36 1.94
C THR A 356 4.26 40.58 1.42
N TRP A 357 3.30 41.29 0.82
CA TRP A 357 2.12 40.70 0.19
C TRP A 357 2.47 39.69 -0.89
N ARG A 358 3.50 39.92 -1.72
CA ARG A 358 3.91 38.92 -2.73
C ARG A 358 4.36 37.60 -2.08
N VAL A 359 5.03 37.66 -0.93
CA VAL A 359 5.46 36.46 -0.20
C VAL A 359 4.25 35.74 0.39
N ILE A 360 3.36 36.48 1.06
CA ILE A 360 2.12 35.94 1.64
C ILE A 360 1.24 35.32 0.54
N ASN A 361 1.01 36.03 -0.57
CA ASN A 361 0.23 35.53 -1.69
C ASN A 361 0.82 34.25 -2.29
N ARG A 362 2.16 34.09 -2.28
CA ARG A 362 2.81 32.85 -2.72
C ARG A 362 2.53 31.69 -1.75
N GLN A 363 2.51 31.94 -0.44
CA GLN A 363 2.10 30.93 0.56
C GLN A 363 0.66 30.48 0.30
N PHE A 364 -0.29 31.41 0.10
CA PHE A 364 -1.67 31.06 -0.26
C PHE A 364 -1.78 30.29 -1.59
N GLN A 365 -1.01 30.67 -2.62
CA GLN A 365 -0.97 29.95 -3.89
C GLN A 365 -0.43 28.53 -3.73
N GLY A 366 0.63 28.35 -2.94
CA GLY A 366 1.19 27.04 -2.61
C GLY A 366 0.17 26.17 -1.89
N ASN A 367 -0.49 26.70 -0.87
CA ASN A 367 -1.48 25.97 -0.09
C ASN A 367 -2.74 25.62 -0.90
N ASN A 368 -3.26 26.54 -1.73
CA ASN A 368 -4.34 26.22 -2.67
C ASN A 368 -3.93 25.14 -3.68
N THR A 369 -2.66 25.10 -4.10
CA THR A 369 -2.16 24.03 -4.98
C THR A 369 -2.11 22.69 -4.25
N ALA A 370 -1.72 22.66 -2.97
CA ALA A 370 -1.75 21.46 -2.15
C ALA A 370 -3.19 20.95 -1.96
N LEU A 371 -4.12 21.81 -1.51
CA LEU A 371 -5.54 21.48 -1.38
C LEU A 371 -6.18 21.03 -2.71
N PHE A 372 -5.78 21.63 -3.83
CA PHE A 372 -6.25 21.18 -5.15
C PHE A 372 -5.73 19.78 -5.52
N LYS A 373 -4.47 19.46 -5.19
CA LYS A 373 -3.92 18.11 -5.38
C LYS A 373 -4.61 17.10 -4.48
N LEU A 374 -4.98 17.50 -3.27
CA LEU A 374 -5.71 16.66 -2.32
C LEU A 374 -7.03 16.17 -2.91
N ASN A 375 -7.75 16.98 -3.69
CA ASN A 375 -8.94 16.52 -4.43
C ASN A 375 -8.66 15.34 -5.37
N SER A 376 -7.47 15.27 -5.99
CA SER A 376 -7.08 14.11 -6.78
C SER A 376 -6.76 12.91 -5.89
N SER A 377 -6.05 13.11 -4.78
CA SER A 377 -5.77 12.05 -3.81
C SER A 377 -7.04 11.44 -3.22
N LEU A 378 -8.10 12.23 -2.99
CA LEU A 378 -9.39 11.76 -2.49
C LEU A 378 -10.08 10.73 -3.41
N GLN A 379 -9.72 10.66 -4.69
CA GLN A 379 -10.16 9.57 -5.58
C GLN A 379 -9.69 8.19 -5.09
N GLY A 380 -8.66 8.14 -4.25
CA GLY A 380 -8.20 6.93 -3.58
C GLY A 380 -9.27 6.27 -2.70
N PHE A 381 -10.24 7.02 -2.16
CA PHE A 381 -11.36 6.41 -1.44
C PHE A 381 -12.31 5.64 -2.36
N ASP A 382 -12.57 6.18 -3.56
CA ASP A 382 -13.37 5.45 -4.55
C ASP A 382 -12.60 4.22 -5.06
N LEU A 383 -11.29 4.32 -5.27
CA LEU A 383 -10.45 3.16 -5.58
C LEU A 383 -10.51 2.10 -4.48
N LEU A 384 -10.37 2.50 -3.22
CA LEU A 384 -10.50 1.59 -2.07
C LEU A 384 -11.85 0.88 -2.05
N ARG A 385 -12.93 1.64 -2.25
CA ARG A 385 -14.30 1.12 -2.35
C ARG A 385 -14.44 0.13 -3.50
N GLN A 386 -13.91 0.45 -4.68
CA GLN A 386 -13.93 -0.43 -5.86
C GLN A 386 -13.18 -1.75 -5.59
N ILE A 387 -11.97 -1.70 -5.02
CA ILE A 387 -11.19 -2.90 -4.67
C ILE A 387 -12.02 -3.83 -3.78
N ILE A 388 -12.65 -3.29 -2.73
CA ILE A 388 -13.47 -4.08 -1.80
C ILE A 388 -14.73 -4.61 -2.49
N ASP A 389 -15.43 -3.78 -3.26
CA ASP A 389 -16.65 -4.18 -3.99
C ASP A 389 -16.37 -5.33 -4.97
N HIS A 390 -15.25 -5.26 -5.69
CA HIS A 390 -14.82 -6.33 -6.59
C HIS A 390 -14.59 -7.65 -5.85
N ARG A 391 -13.91 -7.62 -4.70
CA ARG A 391 -13.72 -8.82 -3.85
C ARG A 391 -15.05 -9.37 -3.34
N LEU A 392 -16.00 -8.50 -2.99
CA LEU A 392 -17.32 -8.92 -2.53
C LEU A 392 -18.16 -9.58 -3.64
N ASN A 393 -18.09 -9.05 -4.86
CA ASN A 393 -18.77 -9.66 -6.01
C ASN A 393 -18.16 -11.04 -6.33
N GLU A 394 -16.85 -11.20 -6.20
CA GLU A 394 -16.17 -12.49 -6.36
C GLU A 394 -16.50 -13.48 -5.23
N VAL A 395 -16.68 -12.97 -4.00
CA VAL A 395 -17.17 -13.76 -2.86
C VAL A 395 -18.56 -14.33 -3.14
N ASP A 396 -19.48 -13.54 -3.69
CA ASP A 396 -20.82 -14.02 -4.03
C ASP A 396 -20.76 -15.14 -5.09
N LEU A 397 -19.90 -14.98 -6.10
CA LEU A 397 -19.66 -16.00 -7.12
C LEU A 397 -19.12 -17.29 -6.48
N ALA A 398 -18.14 -17.20 -5.59
CA ALA A 398 -17.54 -18.34 -4.90
C ALA A 398 -18.52 -19.04 -3.96
N LYS A 399 -19.36 -18.31 -3.22
CA LYS A 399 -20.41 -18.90 -2.37
C LYS A 399 -21.41 -19.72 -3.19
N ASN A 400 -21.84 -19.20 -4.34
CA ASN A 400 -22.75 -19.92 -5.24
C ASN A 400 -22.11 -21.22 -5.79
N GLN A 401 -20.79 -21.19 -6.05
CA GLN A 401 -20.05 -22.38 -6.46
C GLN A 401 -20.05 -23.46 -5.38
N LEU A 402 -19.70 -23.10 -4.14
CA LEU A 402 -19.64 -24.05 -3.02
C LEU A 402 -21.00 -24.70 -2.72
N GLN A 403 -22.11 -24.02 -3.01
CA GLN A 403 -23.46 -24.57 -2.82
C GLN A 403 -23.91 -25.48 -3.96
N SER A 404 -23.40 -25.28 -5.18
CA SER A 404 -23.86 -25.99 -6.38
C SER A 404 -23.02 -27.22 -6.74
N GLU A 405 -21.89 -27.45 -6.06
CA GLU A 405 -20.94 -28.55 -6.32
C GLU A 405 -20.57 -28.67 -7.81
N SER A 406 -20.47 -27.53 -8.49
CA SER A 406 -20.22 -27.48 -9.94
C SER A 406 -18.72 -27.71 -10.26
N ASP A 407 -18.39 -27.87 -11.55
CA ASP A 407 -17.01 -28.06 -12.00
C ASP A 407 -16.09 -26.88 -11.59
N TRP A 408 -15.02 -27.17 -10.84
CA TRP A 408 -14.12 -26.14 -10.32
C TRP A 408 -13.32 -25.46 -11.44
N GLU A 409 -13.00 -26.17 -12.53
CA GLU A 409 -12.25 -25.60 -13.65
C GLU A 409 -13.08 -24.54 -14.39
N GLY A 410 -14.34 -24.86 -14.69
CA GLY A 410 -15.30 -23.91 -15.25
C GLY A 410 -15.52 -22.69 -14.34
N PHE A 411 -15.59 -22.90 -13.02
CA PHE A 411 -15.63 -21.81 -12.05
C PHE A 411 -14.38 -20.94 -12.07
N ALA A 412 -13.18 -21.54 -12.06
CA ALA A 412 -11.91 -20.82 -12.09
C ALA A 412 -11.81 -19.90 -13.30
N GLN A 413 -12.22 -20.36 -14.49
CA GLN A 413 -12.25 -19.55 -15.70
C GLN A 413 -13.22 -18.36 -15.60
N ASN A 414 -14.36 -18.53 -14.94
CA ASN A 414 -15.31 -17.43 -14.72
C ASN A 414 -14.76 -16.41 -13.72
N LEU A 415 -14.13 -16.88 -12.64
CA LEU A 415 -13.49 -16.04 -11.64
C LEU A 415 -12.33 -15.24 -12.25
N TYR A 416 -11.45 -15.87 -13.05
CA TYR A 416 -10.36 -15.19 -13.74
C TYR A 416 -10.83 -14.08 -14.68
N LYS A 417 -11.91 -14.33 -15.44
CA LYS A 417 -12.53 -13.29 -16.29
C LYS A 417 -13.06 -12.12 -15.47
N MET A 418 -13.58 -12.39 -14.28
CA MET A 418 -14.09 -11.36 -13.37
C MET A 418 -12.93 -10.51 -12.81
N VAL A 419 -11.91 -11.17 -12.25
CA VAL A 419 -10.69 -10.52 -11.73
C VAL A 419 -10.03 -9.65 -12.80
N ASN A 420 -9.86 -10.16 -14.02
CA ASN A 420 -9.23 -9.41 -15.11
C ASN A 420 -9.98 -8.14 -15.52
N LYS A 421 -11.30 -8.11 -15.32
CA LYS A 421 -12.13 -6.93 -15.62
C LYS A 421 -12.21 -5.96 -14.44
N SER A 422 -11.85 -6.40 -13.24
CA SER A 422 -12.06 -5.66 -11.99
C SER A 422 -10.79 -5.07 -11.39
N VAL A 423 -9.59 -5.54 -11.73
CA VAL A 423 -8.35 -4.94 -11.21
C VAL A 423 -8.18 -3.49 -11.68
N VAL A 424 -8.05 -2.55 -10.74
CA VAL A 424 -8.01 -1.09 -11.02
C VAL A 424 -6.66 -0.46 -10.72
N THR A 425 -5.86 -1.06 -9.85
CA THR A 425 -4.52 -0.56 -9.51
C THR A 425 -3.41 -1.43 -10.12
N ASP A 426 -2.23 -0.84 -10.32
CA ASP A 426 -1.05 -1.60 -10.74
C ASP A 426 -0.66 -2.66 -9.70
N GLN A 427 -0.81 -2.36 -8.41
CA GLN A 427 -0.57 -3.31 -7.32
C GLN A 427 -1.45 -4.55 -7.42
N GLU A 428 -2.74 -4.39 -7.73
CA GLU A 428 -3.64 -5.51 -7.97
C GLU A 428 -3.27 -6.29 -9.22
N LYS A 429 -2.89 -5.60 -10.31
CA LYS A 429 -2.44 -6.26 -11.55
C LYS A 429 -1.20 -7.11 -11.28
N TYR A 430 -0.23 -6.59 -10.53
CA TYR A 430 0.97 -7.34 -10.15
C TYR A 430 0.66 -8.50 -9.20
N SER A 431 -0.21 -8.28 -8.20
CA SER A 431 -0.70 -9.34 -7.31
C SER A 431 -1.38 -10.45 -8.11
N ARG A 432 -2.26 -10.09 -9.05
CA ARG A 432 -2.93 -11.04 -9.95
C ARG A 432 -1.92 -11.78 -10.80
N ASP A 433 -0.98 -11.10 -11.44
CA ASP A 433 0.02 -11.73 -12.32
C ASP A 433 0.90 -12.72 -11.54
N PHE A 434 1.18 -12.45 -10.27
CA PHE A 434 1.96 -13.33 -9.40
C PHE A 434 1.14 -14.55 -8.94
N TYR A 435 0.00 -14.32 -8.28
CA TYR A 435 -0.80 -15.39 -7.69
C TYR A 435 -1.61 -16.15 -8.74
N LEU A 436 -2.29 -15.45 -9.64
CA LEU A 436 -3.24 -15.98 -10.63
C LEU A 436 -2.66 -15.90 -12.06
N ALA A 437 -1.47 -16.48 -12.28
CA ALA A 437 -0.78 -16.40 -13.57
C ALA A 437 -1.66 -16.88 -14.76
N ASP A 438 -2.46 -17.93 -14.56
CA ASP A 438 -3.38 -18.45 -15.58
C ASP A 438 -4.48 -17.44 -15.99
N ALA A 439 -4.84 -16.51 -15.10
CA ALA A 439 -5.79 -15.46 -15.43
C ALA A 439 -5.22 -14.54 -16.52
N LYS A 440 -3.91 -14.28 -16.53
CA LYS A 440 -3.26 -13.43 -17.54
C LYS A 440 -3.36 -14.04 -18.94
N ASP A 441 -3.09 -15.33 -19.07
CA ASP A 441 -3.06 -16.02 -20.37
C ASP A 441 -4.46 -16.29 -20.95
N SER A 442 -5.50 -16.31 -20.09
CA SER A 442 -6.90 -16.39 -20.52
C SER A 442 -7.40 -15.14 -21.25
N SER A 443 -6.67 -14.02 -21.13
CA SER A 443 -6.88 -12.83 -21.97
C SER A 443 -6.26 -13.06 -23.35
N GLY A 444 -7.06 -13.65 -24.25
CA GLY A 444 -6.60 -14.03 -25.59
C GLY A 444 -5.86 -12.89 -26.30
N LYS A 445 -4.83 -13.26 -27.07
CA LYS A 445 -4.16 -12.41 -28.07
C LYS A 445 -5.22 -11.79 -29.00
N GLY A 446 -5.74 -10.60 -28.70
CA GLY A 446 -6.66 -9.93 -29.62
C GLY A 446 -7.61 -8.89 -29.02
N GLU A 447 -7.94 -8.95 -27.73
CA GLU A 447 -8.80 -7.94 -27.11
C GLU A 447 -8.03 -7.20 -26.02
N LEU A 448 -7.46 -6.05 -26.40
CA LEU A 448 -7.17 -4.96 -25.46
C LEU A 448 -8.52 -4.52 -24.87
N LEU A 449 -9.01 -5.25 -23.87
CA LEU A 449 -10.06 -4.79 -22.99
C LEU A 449 -9.49 -3.55 -22.30
N HIS A 450 -9.96 -2.38 -22.72
CA HIS A 450 -9.67 -1.11 -22.06
C HIS A 450 -10.05 -1.24 -20.58
N ALA A 451 -9.05 -1.47 -19.72
CA ALA A 451 -9.20 -1.27 -18.29
C ALA A 451 -9.50 0.24 -18.08
N PRO A 452 -10.50 0.60 -17.25
CA PRO A 452 -10.70 2.00 -16.91
C PRO A 452 -9.48 2.49 -16.11
N GLY A 453 -8.74 3.44 -16.71
CA GLY A 453 -7.75 4.31 -16.07
C GLY A 453 -6.63 3.61 -15.30
N ASP A 454 -5.43 3.55 -15.89
CA ASP A 454 -4.20 3.39 -15.10
C ASP A 454 -4.05 4.62 -14.18
N ILE A 455 -4.61 4.57 -12.97
CA ILE A 455 -4.35 5.58 -11.95
C ILE A 455 -3.14 5.10 -11.18
N VAL A 456 -1.98 5.66 -11.53
CA VAL A 456 -0.82 5.66 -10.65
C VAL A 456 -1.23 6.43 -9.40
N LEU A 457 -1.33 5.74 -8.26
CA LEU A 457 -1.51 6.38 -6.97
C LEU A 457 -0.32 7.33 -6.77
N PHE A 458 -0.62 8.62 -6.59
CA PHE A 458 0.37 9.71 -6.56
C PHE A 458 1.10 9.80 -5.22
#